data_AF-A0A932VR98-F1
#
_entry.id   AF-A0A932VR98-F1
#
_cell.length_a   1.000
_cell.length_b   1.000
_cell.length_c   1.000
_cell.angle_alpha   90.00
_cell.angle_beta   90.00
_cell.angle_gamma   90.00
#
_symmetry.space_group_name_H-M   'P 1'
#
loop_
_entity.id
_entity.type
_entity.pdbx_description
1 polymer ?
#
loop_
_entity_poly.entity_id
_entity_poly.type
_entity_poly.pdbx_seq_one_letter_code
_entity_poly.pdbx_strand_id
1 'polypeptide(L)'
;MEKLNKNNGSDTVNKPKNPLGGRWNKLSFKRERERFDKILKDVNEILKHQDNYGNYSVTSTQELRDANMDSAKSGWRQYWQNRLLAELDTLPETVKTAVVRTMRGETSPPEEMTDYINYVNKRAALIRLNIQKRLEVAKLKKRLRNIDEHTDYDVDEKASRQTIYEDADGGLLIKSQNQIIPISLSDIEADYEWDKRYRPDESVSDKTWRQIRKISDLAEAKQNITRIFNEQLYYIEGVSKVTSSLPLKNIEKMTNTEELEGVIAERIIYAFFLRFQQKHPELNFTVELANPFEDAELKYDLKVSVRTRNLGVALEGEDGREAFIESKRRLGIQLTVSNRSDMLQEKTEVVDAAKKTLDDPKNRRYVKRPVDDIILVSLPLKTYGDYFRRWIENGKPSGGPEAHLTSAEKTRLIKKIIGDLLNLSDEQIASLSNE
;
A
#
# COMPACT_ATOMS: atom_id res chain seq x y z
N MET A 1 46.76 -12.64 50.38
CA MET A 1 47.05 -11.20 50.28
C MET A 1 47.15 -10.90 48.78
N GLU A 2 46.25 -10.13 48.16
CA GLU A 2 46.13 -8.65 48.23
C GLU A 2 47.33 -7.92 47.56
N LYS A 3 47.24 -6.86 46.75
CA LYS A 3 46.18 -5.92 46.22
C LYS A 3 46.83 -5.23 44.96
N LEU A 4 46.22 -4.69 43.90
CA LEU A 4 44.85 -4.50 43.35
C LEU A 4 45.00 -4.39 41.79
N ASN A 5 44.15 -5.02 40.97
CA ASN A 5 42.98 -4.42 40.30
C ASN A 5 43.14 -3.00 39.70
N LYS A 6 43.09 -2.89 38.35
CA LYS A 6 42.49 -1.74 37.62
C LYS A 6 41.84 -2.21 36.32
N ASN A 7 40.52 -2.31 36.32
CA ASN A 7 39.71 -2.39 35.10
C ASN A 7 39.77 -1.07 34.31
N ASN A 8 39.90 -1.15 32.99
CA ASN A 8 39.43 -0.12 32.05
C ASN A 8 38.45 -0.80 31.10
N GLY A 9 37.15 -0.72 31.40
CA GLY A 9 36.11 -1.22 30.51
C GLY A 9 35.91 -0.27 29.33
N SER A 10 36.00 -0.79 28.11
CA SER A 10 35.58 -0.07 26.90
C SER A 10 34.30 -0.71 26.37
N ASP A 11 33.14 -0.21 26.82
CA ASP A 11 31.83 -0.63 26.30
C ASP A 11 31.65 -0.13 24.86
N THR A 12 32.20 -0.88 23.91
CA THR A 12 32.00 -0.65 22.48
C THR A 12 30.60 -1.10 22.09
N VAL A 13 29.60 -0.25 22.39
CA VAL A 13 28.22 -0.40 21.93
C VAL A 13 28.22 -0.51 20.41
N ASN A 14 28.02 -1.73 19.92
CA ASN A 14 28.25 -2.10 18.54
C ASN A 14 27.05 -1.65 17.67
N LYS A 15 26.95 -0.34 17.43
CA LYS A 15 25.91 0.24 16.56
C LYS A 15 26.00 -0.41 15.17
N PRO A 16 24.92 -1.01 14.64
CA PRO A 16 24.96 -1.64 13.33
C PRO A 16 25.28 -0.59 12.25
N LYS A 17 26.33 -0.85 11.47
CA LYS A 17 26.74 0.01 10.35
C LYS A 17 25.70 -0.09 9.23
N ASN A 18 24.71 0.80 9.22
CA ASN A 18 23.75 0.94 8.12
C ASN A 18 24.48 1.39 6.84
N PRO A 19 24.66 0.54 5.81
CA PRO A 19 25.61 0.84 4.72
C PRO A 19 25.09 1.82 3.66
N LEU A 20 23.79 2.18 3.69
CA LEU A 20 23.09 2.76 2.55
C LEU A 20 22.56 4.20 2.76
N GLY A 21 22.45 4.67 4.00
CA GLY A 21 21.71 5.90 4.33
C GLY A 21 22.19 7.21 3.68
N GLY A 22 23.48 7.32 3.33
CA GLY A 22 24.05 8.60 2.89
C GLY A 22 23.80 9.01 1.43
N ARG A 23 23.76 8.05 0.49
CA ARG A 23 23.84 8.35 -0.96
C ARG A 23 22.48 8.30 -1.67
N TRP A 24 21.52 7.56 -1.15
CA TRP A 24 20.20 7.37 -1.78
C TRP A 24 19.28 8.58 -1.62
N ASN A 25 19.33 9.30 -0.48
CA ASN A 25 18.43 10.43 -0.19
C ASN A 25 18.46 11.55 -1.26
N LYS A 26 19.62 11.91 -1.80
CA LYS A 26 19.68 12.96 -2.85
C LYS A 26 19.07 12.50 -4.18
N LEU A 27 19.06 11.21 -4.46
CA LEU A 27 18.46 10.63 -5.67
C LEU A 27 16.95 10.38 -5.52
N SER A 28 16.47 9.99 -4.33
CA SER A 28 15.03 9.94 -4.05
C SER A 28 14.41 11.34 -4.08
N PHE A 29 14.97 12.32 -3.37
CA PHE A 29 14.45 13.70 -3.37
C PHE A 29 14.40 14.31 -4.78
N LYS A 30 15.41 14.06 -5.63
CA LYS A 30 15.38 14.54 -7.02
C LYS A 30 14.24 13.89 -7.82
N ARG A 31 14.11 12.55 -7.79
CA ARG A 31 13.05 11.83 -8.53
C ARG A 31 11.65 12.13 -8.00
N GLU A 32 11.48 12.25 -6.68
CA GLU A 32 10.20 12.61 -6.06
C GLU A 32 9.84 14.08 -6.34
N ARG A 33 10.83 14.96 -6.51
CA ARG A 33 10.60 16.32 -7.02
C ARG A 33 10.28 16.35 -8.52
N GLU A 34 10.98 15.62 -9.38
CA GLU A 34 10.62 15.50 -10.80
C GLU A 34 9.20 14.94 -10.98
N ARG A 35 8.82 13.97 -10.15
CA ARG A 35 7.45 13.43 -10.08
C ARG A 35 6.45 14.47 -9.55
N PHE A 36 6.80 15.26 -8.54
CA PHE A 36 5.93 16.31 -8.01
C PHE A 36 5.80 17.51 -8.94
N ASP A 37 6.86 17.91 -9.63
CA ASP A 37 6.87 18.98 -10.65
C ASP A 37 6.04 18.52 -11.86
N LYS A 38 6.09 17.23 -12.27
CA LYS A 38 5.13 16.66 -13.22
C LYS A 38 3.70 16.72 -12.67
N ILE A 39 3.46 16.21 -11.47
CA ILE A 39 2.11 16.23 -10.87
C ILE A 39 1.59 17.67 -10.72
N LEU A 40 2.44 18.67 -10.47
CA LEU A 40 2.04 20.08 -10.49
C LEU A 40 1.69 20.58 -11.88
N LYS A 41 2.35 20.12 -12.94
CA LYS A 41 1.92 20.39 -14.33
C LYS A 41 0.56 19.74 -14.60
N ASP A 42 0.44 18.45 -14.32
CA ASP A 42 -0.80 17.67 -14.48
C ASP A 42 -1.95 18.30 -13.66
N VAL A 43 -1.66 18.82 -12.46
CA VAL A 43 -2.59 19.59 -11.61
C VAL A 43 -2.94 20.93 -12.24
N ASN A 44 -1.98 21.73 -12.70
CA ASN A 44 -2.29 23.00 -13.34
C ASN A 44 -3.09 22.81 -14.65
N GLU A 45 -2.99 21.65 -15.30
CA GLU A 45 -3.84 21.27 -16.43
C GLU A 45 -5.24 20.80 -15.97
N ILE A 46 -5.35 20.01 -14.89
CA ILE A 46 -6.64 19.68 -14.27
C ILE A 46 -7.38 20.93 -13.76
N LEU A 47 -6.69 21.85 -13.10
CA LEU A 47 -7.22 23.13 -12.59
C LEU A 47 -7.66 24.07 -13.74
N LYS A 48 -6.97 24.05 -14.89
CA LYS A 48 -7.43 24.76 -16.11
C LYS A 48 -8.71 24.18 -16.72
N HIS A 49 -9.12 22.98 -16.30
CA HIS A 49 -10.37 22.34 -16.71
C HIS A 49 -11.38 22.25 -15.54
N GLN A 50 -11.25 23.10 -14.52
CA GLN A 50 -12.15 23.12 -13.35
C GLN A 50 -13.39 24.01 -13.47
N ASP A 51 -13.68 24.63 -14.60
CA ASP A 51 -14.93 25.41 -14.79
C ASP A 51 -16.21 24.59 -14.49
N ASN A 52 -16.14 23.26 -14.61
CA ASN A 52 -17.22 22.32 -14.26
C ASN A 52 -17.16 21.77 -12.82
N TYR A 53 -16.28 22.30 -11.96
CA TYR A 53 -16.15 21.97 -10.53
C TYR A 53 -16.48 23.20 -9.70
N GLY A 54 -17.71 23.29 -9.18
CA GLY A 54 -18.17 24.44 -8.41
C GLY A 54 -17.30 24.78 -7.19
N ASN A 55 -16.43 25.79 -7.36
CA ASN A 55 -15.66 26.58 -6.37
C ASN A 55 -14.88 25.87 -5.25
N TYR A 56 -14.84 24.54 -5.18
CA TYR A 56 -14.00 23.82 -4.22
C TYR A 56 -12.57 23.59 -4.74
N SER A 57 -11.69 24.57 -4.50
CA SER A 57 -10.25 24.40 -4.75
C SER A 57 -9.69 23.23 -3.93
N VAL A 58 -9.06 22.27 -4.62
CA VAL A 58 -8.56 21.02 -3.99
C VAL A 58 -7.38 21.30 -3.03
N THR A 59 -6.68 22.42 -3.24
CA THR A 59 -5.55 22.89 -2.44
C THR A 59 -5.62 24.41 -2.27
N SER A 60 -5.09 24.93 -1.16
CA SER A 60 -4.90 26.38 -1.02
C SER A 60 -3.61 26.86 -1.71
N THR A 61 -3.56 28.13 -2.10
CA THR A 61 -2.34 28.79 -2.59
C THR A 61 -1.18 28.69 -1.59
N GLN A 62 -1.50 28.70 -0.29
CA GLN A 62 -0.53 28.56 0.79
C GLN A 62 0.06 27.14 0.85
N GLU A 63 -0.78 26.09 0.73
CA GLU A 63 -0.31 24.71 0.66
C GLU A 63 0.56 24.45 -0.59
N LEU A 64 0.18 25.01 -1.74
CA LEU A 64 0.98 24.93 -2.95
C LEU A 64 2.33 25.63 -2.80
N ARG A 65 2.40 26.76 -2.07
CA ARG A 65 3.64 27.48 -1.79
C ARG A 65 4.52 26.74 -0.78
N ASP A 66 3.93 26.21 0.30
CA ASP A 66 4.62 25.36 1.28
C ASP A 66 5.18 24.09 0.64
N ALA A 67 4.40 23.40 -0.21
CA ALA A 67 4.85 22.21 -0.94
C ALA A 67 6.01 22.50 -1.92
N ASN A 68 6.03 23.68 -2.54
CA ASN A 68 7.06 24.08 -3.49
C ASN A 68 8.35 24.57 -2.84
N MET A 69 8.32 24.99 -1.57
CA MET A 69 9.48 25.57 -0.90
C MET A 69 10.31 24.48 -0.19
N ASP A 70 11.21 23.83 -0.91
CA ASP A 70 12.22 22.93 -0.31
C ASP A 70 13.57 23.66 -0.06
N SER A 71 14.48 23.02 0.67
CA SER A 71 15.77 23.61 1.05
C SER A 71 16.74 23.86 -0.12
N ALA A 72 16.31 23.62 -1.37
CA ALA A 72 17.05 23.90 -2.59
C ALA A 72 16.43 25.04 -3.43
N LYS A 73 15.41 25.75 -2.94
CA LYS A 73 14.84 26.96 -3.56
C LYS A 73 15.48 28.22 -2.97
N SER A 74 15.69 29.28 -3.77
CA SER A 74 16.09 30.57 -3.21
C SER A 74 15.01 31.12 -2.27
N GLY A 75 15.42 31.79 -1.19
CA GLY A 75 14.51 32.34 -0.16
C GLY A 75 13.88 31.34 0.81
N TRP A 76 14.12 30.02 0.66
CA TRP A 76 13.45 28.98 1.46
C TRP A 76 13.55 29.19 2.98
N ARG A 77 14.73 29.63 3.45
CA ARG A 77 15.03 29.74 4.89
C ARG A 77 14.16 30.82 5.56
N GLN A 78 14.13 32.01 4.96
CA GLN A 78 13.33 33.15 5.41
C GLN A 78 11.82 32.86 5.30
N TYR A 79 11.41 32.19 4.21
CA TYR A 79 10.03 31.78 4.03
C TYR A 79 9.57 30.85 5.17
N TRP A 80 10.31 29.77 5.43
CA TRP A 80 9.93 28.80 6.45
C TRP A 80 10.08 29.34 7.88
N GLN A 81 11.02 30.26 8.14
CA GLN A 81 11.08 30.97 9.41
C GLN A 81 9.77 31.72 9.67
N ASN A 82 9.39 32.65 8.78
CA ASN A 82 8.15 33.40 8.89
C ASN A 82 6.92 32.48 8.99
N ARG A 83 6.91 31.37 8.25
CA ARG A 83 5.82 30.39 8.24
C ARG A 83 5.69 29.59 9.55
N LEU A 84 6.78 29.32 10.26
CA LEU A 84 6.82 28.47 11.46
C LEU A 84 6.77 29.27 12.78
N LEU A 85 6.93 30.59 12.75
CA LEU A 85 6.77 31.45 13.95
C LEU A 85 5.39 31.36 14.59
N ALA A 86 4.35 31.10 13.79
CA ALA A 86 2.98 30.94 14.26
C ALA A 86 2.69 29.54 14.88
N GLU A 87 3.70 28.66 14.96
CA GLU A 87 3.54 27.25 15.34
C GLU A 87 4.64 26.76 16.31
N LEU A 88 5.41 27.69 16.91
CA LEU A 88 6.62 27.41 17.74
C LEU A 88 6.37 26.47 18.93
N ASP A 89 5.14 26.41 19.42
CA ASP A 89 4.65 25.54 20.49
C ASP A 89 4.52 24.06 20.06
N THR A 90 4.33 23.82 18.75
CA THR A 90 4.20 22.48 18.15
C THR A 90 5.49 21.95 17.51
N LEU A 91 6.55 22.74 17.47
CA LEU A 91 7.82 22.36 16.84
C LEU A 91 8.71 21.51 17.76
N PRO A 92 9.52 20.58 17.22
CA PRO A 92 10.63 19.98 17.95
C PRO A 92 11.58 21.05 18.48
N GLU A 93 12.13 20.89 19.69
CA GLU A 93 12.89 21.93 20.39
C GLU A 93 14.15 22.40 19.62
N THR A 94 14.81 21.51 18.86
CA THR A 94 15.96 21.87 17.99
C THR A 94 15.53 22.76 16.83
N VAL A 95 14.42 22.42 16.17
CA VAL A 95 13.80 23.19 15.06
C VAL A 95 13.32 24.56 15.56
N LYS A 96 12.65 24.59 16.71
CA LYS A 96 12.19 25.80 17.41
C LYS A 96 13.36 26.71 17.76
N THR A 97 14.44 26.16 18.32
CA THR A 97 15.68 26.90 18.63
C THR A 97 16.31 27.49 17.38
N ALA A 98 16.41 26.73 16.29
CA ALA A 98 16.95 27.21 15.01
C ALA A 98 16.14 28.39 14.42
N VAL A 99 14.81 28.33 14.51
CA VAL A 99 13.90 29.42 14.09
C VAL A 99 14.10 30.66 14.97
N VAL A 100 14.03 30.52 16.30
CA VAL A 100 14.16 31.64 17.25
C VAL A 100 15.54 32.30 17.16
N ARG A 101 16.62 31.52 17.06
CA ARG A 101 17.98 32.05 16.87
C ARG A 101 18.10 32.87 15.60
N THR A 102 17.65 32.34 14.46
CA THR A 102 17.82 33.08 13.20
C THR A 102 16.98 34.37 13.18
N MET A 103 15.82 34.41 13.86
CA MET A 103 15.06 35.66 14.02
C MET A 103 15.79 36.75 14.80
N ARG A 104 16.70 36.37 15.70
CA ARG A 104 17.58 37.31 16.43
C ARG A 104 18.85 37.68 15.66
N GLY A 105 19.02 37.16 14.44
CA GLY A 105 20.27 37.24 13.69
C GLY A 105 21.38 36.30 14.18
N GLU A 106 21.10 35.43 15.15
CA GLU A 106 22.06 34.46 15.68
C GLU A 106 22.33 33.33 14.67
N THR A 107 23.58 32.92 14.53
CA THR A 107 23.97 31.75 13.73
C THR A 107 23.68 30.45 14.50
N SER A 108 22.67 29.69 14.07
CA SER A 108 22.42 28.33 14.55
C SER A 108 23.64 27.41 14.33
N PRO A 109 23.99 26.52 15.29
CA PRO A 109 24.95 25.44 15.09
C PRO A 109 24.63 24.54 13.88
N PRO A 110 25.63 23.84 13.30
CA PRO A 110 25.43 22.98 12.13
C PRO A 110 24.40 21.86 12.34
N GLU A 111 24.29 21.34 13.56
CA GLU A 111 23.34 20.27 13.92
C GLU A 111 21.90 20.79 13.93
N GLU A 112 21.61 21.87 14.67
CA GLU A 112 20.32 22.57 14.66
C GLU A 112 19.88 22.99 13.24
N MET A 113 20.83 23.46 12.42
CA MET A 113 20.55 23.84 11.04
C MET A 113 20.25 22.60 10.17
N THR A 114 20.88 21.45 10.44
CA THR A 114 20.62 20.17 9.75
C THR A 114 19.24 19.63 10.11
N ASP A 115 18.88 19.64 11.39
CA ASP A 115 17.53 19.32 11.88
C ASP A 115 16.46 20.21 11.25
N TYR A 116 16.70 21.53 11.21
CA TYR A 116 15.80 22.50 10.58
C TYR A 116 15.61 22.22 9.07
N ILE A 117 16.69 21.93 8.33
CA ILE A 117 16.64 21.52 6.92
C ILE A 117 15.83 20.22 6.75
N ASN A 118 16.09 19.22 7.58
CA ASN A 118 15.41 17.93 7.53
C ASN A 118 13.91 18.05 7.84
N TYR A 119 13.54 18.83 8.87
CA TYR A 119 12.16 19.13 9.23
C TYR A 119 11.42 19.84 8.09
N VAL A 120 12.02 20.88 7.51
CA VAL A 120 11.41 21.64 6.39
C VAL A 120 11.20 20.73 5.17
N ASN A 121 12.20 19.92 4.79
CA ASN A 121 12.06 19.02 3.65
C ASN A 121 11.02 17.91 3.89
N LYS A 122 10.98 17.33 5.10
CA LYS A 122 9.95 16.36 5.53
C LYS A 122 8.55 16.99 5.51
N ARG A 123 8.40 18.22 6.02
CA ARG A 123 7.12 18.95 6.04
C ARG A 123 6.64 19.27 4.62
N ALA A 124 7.50 19.79 3.75
CA ALA A 124 7.18 20.01 2.35
C ALA A 124 6.74 18.71 1.66
N ALA A 125 7.49 17.60 1.83
CA ALA A 125 7.14 16.30 1.27
C ALA A 125 5.78 15.77 1.74
N LEU A 126 5.46 15.89 3.04
CA LEU A 126 4.17 15.46 3.59
C LEU A 126 2.99 16.30 3.05
N ILE A 127 3.20 17.61 2.82
CA ILE A 127 2.20 18.47 2.16
C ILE A 127 2.01 18.04 0.70
N ARG A 128 3.10 17.79 -0.07
CA ARG A 128 3.03 17.25 -1.45
C ARG A 128 2.18 15.98 -1.52
N LEU A 129 2.39 15.04 -0.59
CA LEU A 129 1.66 13.77 -0.54
C LEU A 129 0.18 13.95 -0.10
N ASN A 130 -0.12 14.88 0.81
CA ASN A 130 -1.51 15.22 1.16
C ASN A 130 -2.25 15.95 0.02
N ILE A 131 -1.54 16.69 -0.82
CA ILE A 131 -2.06 17.25 -2.07
C ILE A 131 -2.37 16.11 -3.05
N GLN A 132 -1.41 15.22 -3.34
CA GLN A 132 -1.60 14.05 -4.22
C GLN A 132 -2.80 13.18 -3.80
N LYS A 133 -2.93 12.87 -2.50
CA LYS A 133 -4.04 12.09 -1.97
C LYS A 133 -5.42 12.71 -2.22
N ARG A 134 -5.55 14.05 -2.12
CA ARG A 134 -6.80 14.76 -2.46
C ARG A 134 -7.07 14.74 -3.97
N LEU A 135 -6.02 14.82 -4.79
CA LEU A 135 -6.14 14.82 -6.25
C LEU A 135 -6.56 13.45 -6.80
N GLU A 136 -6.06 12.34 -6.27
CA GLU A 136 -6.54 11.00 -6.64
C GLU A 136 -8.03 10.82 -6.28
N VAL A 137 -8.47 11.31 -5.12
CA VAL A 137 -9.89 11.32 -4.73
C VAL A 137 -10.73 12.22 -5.66
N ALA A 138 -10.20 13.36 -6.10
CA ALA A 138 -10.86 14.21 -7.09
C ALA A 138 -10.93 13.54 -8.48
N LYS A 139 -9.86 12.86 -8.92
CA LYS A 139 -9.81 12.09 -10.18
C LYS A 139 -10.82 10.93 -10.15
N LEU A 140 -10.92 10.22 -9.04
CA LEU A 140 -11.95 9.19 -8.83
C LEU A 140 -13.36 9.79 -8.88
N LYS A 141 -13.62 10.91 -8.20
CA LYS A 141 -14.93 11.60 -8.28
C LYS A 141 -15.26 12.02 -9.72
N LYS A 142 -14.30 12.52 -10.49
CA LYS A 142 -14.47 12.80 -11.93
C LYS A 142 -14.89 11.55 -12.68
N ARG A 143 -14.10 10.48 -12.57
CA ARG A 143 -14.35 9.21 -13.27
C ARG A 143 -15.70 8.59 -12.91
N LEU A 144 -16.10 8.58 -11.64
CA LEU A 144 -17.42 8.11 -11.21
C LEU A 144 -18.55 8.93 -11.84
N ARG A 145 -18.40 10.26 -11.92
CA ARG A 145 -19.36 11.14 -12.60
C ARG A 145 -19.38 10.91 -14.12
N ASN A 146 -18.22 10.77 -14.77
CA ASN A 146 -18.13 10.36 -16.17
C ASN A 146 -18.86 9.02 -16.42
N ILE A 147 -18.88 8.08 -15.47
CA ILE A 147 -19.62 6.80 -15.59
C ILE A 147 -21.14 6.98 -15.42
N ASP A 148 -21.59 8.03 -14.73
CA ASP A 148 -23.01 8.42 -14.69
C ASP A 148 -23.42 9.22 -15.95
N GLU A 149 -22.47 9.93 -16.56
CA GLU A 149 -22.60 10.70 -17.81
C GLU A 149 -22.16 9.89 -19.06
N HIS A 150 -22.10 8.55 -18.95
CA HIS A 150 -21.70 7.55 -19.97
C HIS A 150 -20.45 7.88 -20.81
N THR A 151 -19.56 8.71 -20.26
CA THR A 151 -18.38 9.25 -20.91
C THR A 151 -17.19 8.32 -20.70
N ASP A 152 -16.60 7.84 -21.80
CA ASP A 152 -15.43 6.96 -21.72
C ASP A 152 -14.15 7.71 -21.33
N TYR A 153 -13.04 6.97 -21.17
CA TYR A 153 -11.70 7.54 -20.97
C TYR A 153 -11.26 8.43 -22.14
N ASP A 154 -10.32 9.34 -21.87
CA ASP A 154 -9.60 10.10 -22.91
C ASP A 154 -8.69 9.18 -23.76
N VAL A 155 -8.18 9.70 -24.89
CA VAL A 155 -7.45 8.92 -25.89
C VAL A 155 -6.19 8.27 -25.31
N ASP A 156 -5.45 8.98 -24.46
CA ASP A 156 -4.21 8.48 -23.84
C ASP A 156 -4.51 7.40 -22.79
N GLU A 157 -5.53 7.60 -21.94
CA GLU A 157 -5.97 6.56 -21.02
C GLU A 157 -6.58 5.35 -21.75
N LYS A 158 -7.35 5.52 -22.84
CA LYS A 158 -7.86 4.42 -23.68
C LYS A 158 -6.71 3.59 -24.25
N ALA A 159 -5.65 4.22 -24.76
CA ALA A 159 -4.49 3.53 -25.35
C ALA A 159 -3.68 2.72 -24.31
N SER A 160 -3.78 3.06 -23.02
CA SER A 160 -3.10 2.38 -21.92
C SER A 160 -3.86 1.19 -21.31
N ARG A 161 -5.07 0.89 -21.80
CA ARG A 161 -6.01 -0.08 -21.20
C ARG A 161 -6.34 -1.23 -22.14
N GLN A 162 -6.39 -2.45 -21.61
CA GLN A 162 -6.90 -3.60 -22.35
C GLN A 162 -8.43 -3.50 -22.46
N THR A 163 -8.94 -3.65 -23.67
CA THR A 163 -10.38 -3.67 -23.96
C THR A 163 -11.01 -4.99 -23.54
N ILE A 164 -12.13 -4.92 -22.84
CA ILE A 164 -13.02 -6.05 -22.51
C ILE A 164 -14.25 -5.96 -23.40
N TYR A 165 -14.59 -7.08 -24.04
CA TYR A 165 -15.79 -7.28 -24.86
C TYR A 165 -16.80 -8.14 -24.07
N GLU A 166 -18.07 -8.08 -24.48
CA GLU A 166 -19.14 -8.95 -23.98
C GLU A 166 -19.61 -9.82 -25.16
N ASP A 167 -19.80 -11.12 -24.94
CA ASP A 167 -20.29 -12.06 -25.95
C ASP A 167 -21.82 -12.19 -25.95
N ALA A 168 -22.34 -13.06 -26.83
CA ALA A 168 -23.79 -13.24 -27.01
C ALA A 168 -24.50 -13.84 -25.77
N ASP A 169 -23.76 -14.53 -24.89
CA ASP A 169 -24.27 -15.13 -23.66
C ASP A 169 -24.04 -14.23 -22.43
N GLY A 170 -23.43 -13.06 -22.60
CA GLY A 170 -23.05 -12.14 -21.53
C GLY A 170 -21.72 -12.48 -20.85
N GLY A 171 -20.93 -13.40 -21.43
CA GLY A 171 -19.56 -13.69 -21.01
C GLY A 171 -18.63 -12.51 -21.34
N LEU A 172 -17.68 -12.25 -20.43
CA LEU A 172 -16.68 -11.19 -20.63
C LEU A 172 -15.40 -11.77 -21.23
N LEU A 173 -14.88 -11.10 -22.25
CA LEU A 173 -13.76 -11.56 -23.08
C LEU A 173 -12.70 -10.46 -23.22
N ILE A 174 -11.43 -10.85 -23.31
CA ILE A 174 -10.34 -9.98 -23.75
C ILE A 174 -9.63 -10.55 -24.98
N LYS A 175 -9.12 -9.67 -25.83
CA LYS A 175 -8.16 -10.06 -26.88
C LYS A 175 -6.74 -9.96 -26.32
N SER A 176 -5.97 -11.04 -26.44
CA SER A 176 -4.56 -11.11 -26.03
C SER A 176 -3.79 -12.03 -26.98
N GLN A 177 -2.66 -11.57 -27.54
CA GLN A 177 -1.84 -12.35 -28.47
C GLN A 177 -2.64 -13.06 -29.61
N ASN A 178 -3.62 -12.36 -30.18
CA ASN A 178 -4.62 -12.86 -31.15
C ASN A 178 -5.56 -13.98 -30.66
N GLN A 179 -5.43 -14.47 -29.43
CA GLN A 179 -6.43 -15.30 -28.77
C GLN A 179 -7.53 -14.44 -28.14
N ILE A 180 -8.70 -15.05 -27.98
CA ILE A 180 -9.80 -14.56 -27.17
C ILE A 180 -9.75 -15.35 -25.86
N ILE A 181 -9.66 -14.65 -24.73
CA ILE A 181 -9.53 -15.27 -23.40
C ILE A 181 -10.70 -14.77 -22.54
N PRO A 182 -11.45 -15.66 -21.84
CA PRO A 182 -12.48 -15.22 -20.91
C PRO A 182 -11.87 -14.48 -19.72
N ILE A 183 -12.62 -13.54 -19.17
CA ILE A 183 -12.27 -12.76 -17.97
C ILE A 183 -13.52 -12.60 -17.10
N SER A 184 -13.33 -12.41 -15.80
CA SER A 184 -14.41 -12.17 -14.84
C SER A 184 -14.21 -10.84 -14.10
N LEU A 185 -15.28 -10.32 -13.47
CA LEU A 185 -15.18 -9.08 -12.69
C LEU A 185 -14.19 -9.19 -11.50
N SER A 186 -14.00 -10.39 -10.95
CA SER A 186 -12.98 -10.67 -9.93
C SER A 186 -11.55 -10.54 -10.46
N ASP A 187 -11.34 -10.83 -11.75
CA ASP A 187 -10.03 -10.72 -12.38
C ASP A 187 -9.66 -9.25 -12.63
N ILE A 188 -10.67 -8.44 -12.99
CA ILE A 188 -10.49 -7.01 -13.26
C ILE A 188 -9.98 -6.26 -12.01
N GLU A 189 -10.39 -6.63 -10.79
CA GLU A 189 -9.81 -6.00 -9.58
C GLU A 189 -8.42 -6.57 -9.26
N ALA A 190 -8.24 -7.89 -9.28
CA ALA A 190 -6.99 -8.53 -8.85
C ALA A 190 -5.80 -8.22 -9.77
N ASP A 191 -6.01 -8.15 -11.08
CA ASP A 191 -4.95 -7.89 -12.07
C ASP A 191 -4.34 -6.47 -11.95
N TYR A 192 -4.94 -5.53 -11.21
CA TYR A 192 -4.30 -4.22 -10.91
C TYR A 192 -3.04 -4.34 -10.04
N GLU A 193 -2.91 -5.38 -9.21
CA GLU A 193 -1.66 -5.65 -8.47
C GLU A 193 -0.50 -6.01 -9.43
N TRP A 194 -0.86 -6.47 -10.62
CA TRP A 194 0.03 -6.76 -11.74
C TRP A 194 0.09 -5.61 -12.77
N ASP A 195 -0.22 -4.38 -12.34
CA ASP A 195 -0.22 -3.13 -13.12
C ASP A 195 -1.07 -3.17 -14.42
N LYS A 196 -1.92 -4.19 -14.61
CA LYS A 196 -2.87 -4.29 -15.72
C LYS A 196 -4.07 -3.36 -15.48
N ARG A 197 -4.62 -2.84 -16.58
CA ARG A 197 -5.67 -1.81 -16.58
C ARG A 197 -6.68 -2.12 -17.65
N TYR A 198 -7.97 -1.95 -17.34
CA TYR A 198 -9.05 -2.34 -18.23
C TYR A 198 -9.98 -1.18 -18.58
N ARG A 199 -10.66 -1.32 -19.72
CA ARG A 199 -11.85 -0.58 -20.12
C ARG A 199 -12.85 -1.54 -20.78
N PRO A 200 -14.16 -1.32 -20.68
CA PRO A 200 -15.10 -1.98 -21.58
C PRO A 200 -14.92 -1.46 -23.02
N ASP A 201 -15.38 -2.24 -23.99
CA ASP A 201 -15.67 -1.77 -25.33
C ASP A 201 -17.03 -1.04 -25.40
N GLU A 202 -17.34 -0.47 -26.57
CA GLU A 202 -18.64 0.12 -26.87
C GLU A 202 -19.68 -0.96 -27.20
N SER A 203 -19.26 -2.22 -27.45
CA SER A 203 -20.15 -3.38 -27.59
C SER A 203 -20.71 -3.96 -26.29
N VAL A 204 -20.24 -3.48 -25.12
CA VAL A 204 -20.63 -4.02 -23.79
C VAL A 204 -21.89 -3.31 -23.31
N SER A 205 -22.89 -4.08 -22.84
CA SER A 205 -24.15 -3.56 -22.32
C SER A 205 -23.96 -2.56 -21.16
N ASP A 206 -24.80 -1.53 -21.09
CA ASP A 206 -24.65 -0.38 -20.17
C ASP A 206 -24.43 -0.78 -18.70
N LYS A 207 -25.13 -1.84 -18.26
CA LYS A 207 -25.01 -2.39 -16.90
C LYS A 207 -23.60 -2.93 -16.66
N THR A 208 -23.10 -3.77 -17.56
CA THR A 208 -21.79 -4.41 -17.43
C THR A 208 -20.66 -3.41 -17.69
N TRP A 209 -20.81 -2.50 -18.67
CA TRP A 209 -19.93 -1.35 -18.92
C TRP A 209 -19.72 -0.53 -17.63
N ARG A 210 -20.82 -0.19 -16.96
CA ARG A 210 -20.85 0.58 -15.69
C ARG A 210 -20.22 -0.19 -14.53
N GLN A 211 -20.32 -1.52 -14.50
CA GLN A 211 -19.63 -2.36 -13.50
C GLN A 211 -18.12 -2.41 -13.75
N ILE A 212 -17.69 -2.75 -14.97
CA ILE A 212 -16.26 -2.80 -15.38
C ILE A 212 -15.59 -1.46 -15.10
N ARG A 213 -16.19 -0.35 -15.54
CA ARG A 213 -15.66 0.99 -15.29
C ARG A 213 -15.51 1.30 -13.80
N LYS A 214 -16.54 1.02 -12.98
CA LYS A 214 -16.47 1.29 -11.53
C LYS A 214 -15.39 0.47 -10.84
N ILE A 215 -15.24 -0.81 -11.17
CA ILE A 215 -14.18 -1.67 -10.61
C ILE A 215 -12.80 -1.14 -11.03
N SER A 216 -12.56 -0.90 -12.32
CA SER A 216 -11.29 -0.37 -12.83
C SER A 216 -10.91 0.99 -12.22
N ASP A 217 -11.85 1.92 -12.12
CA ASP A 217 -11.61 3.26 -11.59
C ASP A 217 -11.40 3.26 -10.07
N LEU A 218 -12.10 2.37 -9.32
CA LEU A 218 -11.87 2.17 -7.89
C LEU A 218 -10.54 1.47 -7.60
N ALA A 219 -10.17 0.44 -8.37
CA ALA A 219 -8.91 -0.29 -8.21
C ALA A 219 -7.69 0.61 -8.44
N GLU A 220 -7.69 1.40 -9.52
CA GLU A 220 -6.62 2.36 -9.80
C GLU A 220 -6.46 3.41 -8.68
N ALA A 221 -7.59 3.95 -8.18
CA ALA A 221 -7.57 4.91 -7.08
C ALA A 221 -7.11 4.29 -5.75
N LYS A 222 -7.54 3.05 -5.45
CA LYS A 222 -7.10 2.25 -4.29
C LYS A 222 -5.58 2.04 -4.34
N GLN A 223 -5.04 1.60 -5.48
CA GLN A 223 -3.60 1.40 -5.70
C GLN A 223 -2.81 2.71 -5.51
N ASN A 224 -3.23 3.79 -6.19
CA ASN A 224 -2.57 5.09 -6.11
C ASN A 224 -2.58 5.69 -4.70
N ILE A 225 -3.73 5.69 -4.02
CA ILE A 225 -3.87 6.25 -2.66
C ILE A 225 -3.07 5.43 -1.64
N THR A 226 -3.06 4.10 -1.77
CA THR A 226 -2.27 3.21 -0.90
C THR A 226 -0.78 3.47 -1.07
N ARG A 227 -0.29 3.59 -2.31
CA ARG A 227 1.10 3.97 -2.59
C ARG A 227 1.46 5.35 -1.99
N ILE A 228 0.58 6.36 -2.11
CA ILE A 228 0.80 7.69 -1.52
C ILE A 228 0.85 7.60 0.01
N PHE A 229 -0.04 6.83 0.64
CA PHE A 229 -0.06 6.62 2.08
C PHE A 229 1.21 5.90 2.59
N ASN A 230 1.67 4.88 1.86
CA ASN A 230 2.91 4.17 2.17
C ASN A 230 4.15 5.09 2.00
N GLU A 231 4.15 5.96 1.00
CA GLU A 231 5.14 7.04 0.86
C GLU A 231 5.05 8.05 2.03
N GLN A 232 3.87 8.34 2.58
CA GLN A 232 3.72 9.19 3.77
C GLN A 232 4.30 8.54 5.04
N LEU A 233 4.02 7.25 5.29
CA LEU A 233 4.50 6.56 6.50
C LEU A 233 6.03 6.47 6.54
N TYR A 234 6.68 6.21 5.39
CA TYR A 234 8.13 6.32 5.24
C TYR A 234 8.67 7.67 5.74
N TYR A 235 8.03 8.78 5.34
CA TYR A 235 8.43 10.12 5.79
C TYR A 235 8.11 10.39 7.27
N ILE A 236 7.00 9.88 7.80
CA ILE A 236 6.56 10.18 9.17
C ILE A 236 7.41 9.40 10.20
N GLU A 237 7.50 8.08 10.07
CA GLU A 237 8.12 7.20 11.08
C GLU A 237 9.53 6.73 10.71
N GLY A 238 9.98 6.92 9.45
CA GLY A 238 11.31 6.48 9.01
C GLY A 238 11.43 4.98 8.69
N VAL A 239 10.33 4.22 8.84
CA VAL A 239 10.20 2.82 8.42
C VAL A 239 10.54 2.65 6.94
N SER A 240 11.14 1.51 6.56
CA SER A 240 11.40 1.17 5.17
C SER A 240 10.12 1.10 4.33
N LYS A 241 10.21 1.38 3.02
CA LYS A 241 9.10 1.10 2.10
C LYS A 241 8.98 -0.43 1.97
N VAL A 242 7.80 -1.00 2.25
CA VAL A 242 7.55 -2.46 2.19
C VAL A 242 8.01 -3.02 0.85
N THR A 243 8.61 -4.20 0.86
CA THR A 243 8.98 -4.98 -0.33
C THR A 243 7.79 -5.14 -1.30
N SER A 244 6.61 -5.50 -0.78
CA SER A 244 5.37 -5.60 -1.57
C SER A 244 5.00 -4.34 -2.34
N SER A 245 5.47 -3.16 -1.91
CA SER A 245 5.24 -1.86 -2.58
C SER A 245 6.17 -1.56 -3.76
N LEU A 246 7.08 -2.48 -4.12
CA LEU A 246 7.94 -2.34 -5.30
C LEU A 246 7.09 -2.28 -6.59
N PRO A 247 7.30 -1.26 -7.47
CA PRO A 247 6.63 -1.21 -8.78
C PRO A 247 6.96 -2.44 -9.62
N LEU A 248 5.98 -2.97 -10.38
CA LEU A 248 6.15 -4.23 -11.11
C LEU A 248 7.34 -4.19 -12.07
N LYS A 249 7.54 -3.06 -12.75
CA LYS A 249 8.68 -2.78 -13.65
C LYS A 249 10.07 -2.86 -12.99
N ASN A 250 10.17 -2.91 -11.67
CA ASN A 250 11.41 -3.22 -10.96
C ASN A 250 11.55 -4.73 -10.72
N ILE A 251 10.47 -5.40 -10.29
CA ILE A 251 10.41 -6.84 -10.06
C ILE A 251 10.72 -7.60 -11.38
N GLU A 252 10.13 -7.16 -12.49
CA GLU A 252 10.38 -7.68 -13.86
C GLU A 252 11.85 -7.62 -14.30
N LYS A 253 12.67 -6.74 -13.71
CA LYS A 253 14.10 -6.60 -14.05
C LYS A 253 15.01 -7.47 -13.19
N MET A 254 14.45 -8.11 -12.16
CA MET A 254 15.16 -8.79 -11.08
C MET A 254 14.58 -10.19 -10.84
N THR A 255 13.91 -10.77 -11.85
CA THR A 255 13.25 -12.09 -11.82
C THR A 255 14.14 -13.26 -11.39
N ASN A 256 15.46 -13.07 -11.38
CA ASN A 256 16.46 -14.11 -11.12
C ASN A 256 17.15 -13.94 -9.75
N THR A 257 16.64 -13.08 -8.86
CA THR A 257 17.17 -12.90 -7.49
C THR A 257 16.25 -13.54 -6.46
N GLU A 258 16.77 -14.46 -5.64
CA GLU A 258 16.04 -15.11 -4.54
C GLU A 258 15.41 -14.10 -3.55
N GLU A 259 16.06 -12.94 -3.38
CA GLU A 259 15.57 -11.80 -2.57
C GLU A 259 14.16 -11.32 -2.95
N LEU A 260 13.67 -11.62 -4.17
CA LEU A 260 12.34 -11.25 -4.63
C LEU A 260 11.31 -12.40 -4.62
N GLU A 261 11.68 -13.65 -4.29
CA GLU A 261 10.69 -14.73 -4.25
C GLU A 261 9.61 -14.47 -3.19
N GLY A 262 9.99 -13.95 -2.01
CA GLY A 262 9.04 -13.55 -0.98
C GLY A 262 8.05 -12.49 -1.47
N VAL A 263 8.56 -11.44 -2.14
CA VAL A 263 7.77 -10.32 -2.66
C VAL A 263 6.78 -10.76 -3.75
N ILE A 264 7.21 -11.69 -4.60
CA ILE A 264 6.39 -12.31 -5.63
C ILE A 264 5.32 -13.20 -4.97
N ALA A 265 5.69 -13.99 -3.96
CA ALA A 265 4.77 -14.85 -3.21
C ALA A 265 3.70 -14.03 -2.45
N GLU A 266 4.09 -12.99 -1.71
CA GLU A 266 3.19 -12.04 -1.03
C GLU A 266 2.11 -11.52 -2.00
N ARG A 267 2.53 -11.07 -3.18
CA ARG A 267 1.62 -10.51 -4.18
C ARG A 267 0.74 -11.56 -4.88
N ILE A 268 1.29 -12.73 -5.21
CA ILE A 268 0.53 -13.88 -5.74
C ILE A 268 -0.56 -14.30 -4.73
N ILE A 269 -0.22 -14.38 -3.45
CA ILE A 269 -1.15 -14.76 -2.39
C ILE A 269 -2.23 -13.68 -2.19
N TYR A 270 -1.85 -12.40 -2.16
CA TYR A 270 -2.83 -11.31 -2.04
C TYR A 270 -3.78 -11.24 -3.24
N ALA A 271 -3.26 -11.31 -4.47
CA ALA A 271 -4.08 -11.24 -5.69
C ALA A 271 -4.99 -12.48 -5.82
N PHE A 272 -4.50 -13.68 -5.45
CA PHE A 272 -5.31 -14.89 -5.30
C PHE A 272 -6.46 -14.69 -4.31
N PHE A 273 -6.19 -14.22 -3.08
CA PHE A 273 -7.25 -14.04 -2.08
C PHE A 273 -8.21 -12.89 -2.42
N LEU A 274 -7.75 -11.84 -3.10
CA LEU A 274 -8.61 -10.75 -3.57
C LEU A 274 -9.58 -11.24 -4.66
N ARG A 275 -9.10 -12.07 -5.59
CA ARG A 275 -9.91 -12.74 -6.62
C ARG A 275 -10.90 -13.73 -5.98
N PHE A 276 -10.44 -14.54 -5.04
CA PHE A 276 -11.25 -15.51 -4.29
C PHE A 276 -12.36 -14.84 -3.46
N GLN A 277 -12.07 -13.71 -2.80
CA GLN A 277 -13.04 -12.89 -2.06
C GLN A 277 -14.20 -12.41 -2.95
N GLN A 278 -13.92 -12.08 -4.22
CA GLN A 278 -14.92 -11.61 -5.18
C GLN A 278 -15.69 -12.76 -5.86
N LYS A 279 -15.09 -13.95 -5.98
CA LYS A 279 -15.79 -15.18 -6.39
C LYS A 279 -16.74 -15.72 -5.32
N HIS A 280 -16.36 -15.60 -4.04
CA HIS A 280 -17.05 -16.22 -2.90
C HIS A 280 -17.56 -15.18 -1.87
N PRO A 281 -18.43 -14.23 -2.27
CA PRO A 281 -18.92 -13.16 -1.39
C PRO A 281 -19.75 -13.68 -0.20
N GLU A 282 -20.29 -14.89 -0.28
CA GLU A 282 -20.99 -15.60 0.80
C GLU A 282 -20.08 -15.95 1.99
N LEU A 283 -18.77 -16.03 1.79
CA LEU A 283 -17.80 -16.24 2.87
C LEU A 283 -17.59 -14.98 3.74
N ASN A 284 -18.07 -13.80 3.30
CA ASN A 284 -18.08 -12.54 4.06
C ASN A 284 -16.72 -12.11 4.70
N PHE A 285 -15.59 -12.61 4.19
CA PHE A 285 -14.25 -12.16 4.58
C PHE A 285 -13.79 -10.97 3.74
N THR A 286 -12.76 -10.27 4.20
CA THR A 286 -12.02 -9.29 3.39
C THR A 286 -10.52 -9.39 3.62
N VAL A 287 -9.72 -9.24 2.56
CA VAL A 287 -8.26 -9.23 2.60
C VAL A 287 -7.71 -7.82 2.29
N GLU A 288 -6.71 -7.38 3.05
CA GLU A 288 -6.01 -6.10 2.85
C GLU A 288 -4.50 -6.29 3.05
N LEU A 289 -3.67 -5.61 2.26
CA LEU A 289 -2.22 -5.53 2.48
C LEU A 289 -1.89 -4.85 3.82
N ALA A 290 -0.77 -5.22 4.43
CA ALA A 290 -0.11 -4.43 5.45
C ALA A 290 0.50 -3.15 4.86
N ASN A 291 0.58 -2.10 5.68
CA ASN A 291 1.28 -0.86 5.36
C ASN A 291 2.71 -0.86 5.96
N PRO A 292 3.61 0.07 5.56
CA PRO A 292 5.00 0.15 6.05
C PRO A 292 5.21 0.10 7.56
N PHE A 293 4.25 0.60 8.35
CA PHE A 293 4.33 0.54 9.81
C PHE A 293 3.90 -0.84 10.36
N GLU A 294 2.88 -1.45 9.74
CA GLU A 294 2.39 -2.79 10.10
C GLU A 294 3.46 -3.87 9.79
N ASP A 295 4.11 -3.81 8.63
CA ASP A 295 5.27 -4.65 8.28
C ASP A 295 6.48 -4.40 9.22
N ALA A 296 6.91 -3.13 9.34
CA ALA A 296 8.14 -2.81 10.06
C ALA A 296 8.05 -3.03 11.58
N GLU A 297 6.93 -2.71 12.22
CA GLU A 297 6.79 -2.77 13.69
C GLU A 297 5.91 -3.94 14.17
N LEU A 298 4.88 -4.33 13.42
CA LEU A 298 3.89 -5.36 13.84
C LEU A 298 4.03 -6.71 13.14
N LYS A 299 4.95 -6.88 12.18
CA LYS A 299 5.38 -8.18 11.64
C LYS A 299 4.24 -9.02 11.07
N TYR A 300 3.49 -8.43 10.13
CA TYR A 300 2.60 -9.15 9.22
C TYR A 300 2.52 -8.47 7.85
N ASP A 301 2.30 -9.26 6.80
CA ASP A 301 2.27 -8.79 5.40
C ASP A 301 0.84 -8.57 4.90
N LEU A 302 -0.11 -9.33 5.46
CA LEU A 302 -1.54 -9.30 5.11
C LEU A 302 -2.41 -9.18 6.35
N LYS A 303 -3.63 -8.69 6.16
CA LYS A 303 -4.72 -8.72 7.13
C LYS A 303 -5.92 -9.42 6.50
N VAL A 304 -6.49 -10.39 7.21
CA VAL A 304 -7.77 -10.99 6.86
C VAL A 304 -8.77 -10.71 7.97
N SER A 305 -9.95 -10.20 7.62
CA SER A 305 -11.03 -9.97 8.59
C SER A 305 -12.34 -10.60 8.13
N VAL A 306 -12.96 -11.40 9.01
CA VAL A 306 -14.28 -12.00 8.76
C VAL A 306 -15.37 -11.13 9.37
N ARG A 307 -16.48 -10.98 8.64
CA ARG A 307 -17.70 -10.33 9.13
C ARG A 307 -18.77 -11.36 9.40
N THR A 308 -18.77 -11.93 10.60
CA THR A 308 -19.89 -12.75 11.09
C THR A 308 -21.17 -11.91 11.03
N ARG A 309 -22.16 -12.38 10.26
CA ARG A 309 -23.42 -11.66 10.03
C ARG A 309 -24.38 -11.82 11.22
N ASN A 310 -24.14 -11.06 12.29
CA ASN A 310 -25.18 -10.84 13.29
C ASN A 310 -26.28 -9.97 12.63
N LEU A 311 -27.38 -10.60 12.23
CA LEU A 311 -28.56 -9.93 11.66
C LEU A 311 -29.36 -9.25 12.76
N GLY A 312 -28.82 -8.14 13.26
CA GLY A 312 -29.49 -7.27 14.23
C GLY A 312 -28.94 -5.86 14.12
N VAL A 313 -29.82 -4.86 14.15
CA VAL A 313 -29.40 -3.48 14.42
C VAL A 313 -29.04 -3.43 15.90
N ALA A 314 -27.77 -3.23 16.21
CA ALA A 314 -27.33 -2.95 17.57
C ALA A 314 -27.89 -1.58 17.99
N LEU A 315 -29.06 -1.60 18.64
CA LEU A 315 -29.66 -0.43 19.27
C LEU A 315 -28.74 0.04 20.41
N GLU A 316 -28.60 1.35 20.58
CA GLU A 316 -27.74 1.91 21.63
C GLU A 316 -28.42 1.76 23.00
N GLY A 317 -28.09 0.69 23.73
CA GLY A 317 -28.60 0.43 25.08
C GLY A 317 -28.16 -0.89 25.71
N GLU A 318 -28.06 -1.98 24.93
CA GLU A 318 -27.78 -3.33 25.43
C GLU A 318 -26.64 -3.99 24.62
N ASP A 319 -25.67 -4.59 25.31
CA ASP A 319 -24.52 -5.49 25.01
C ASP A 319 -24.06 -5.80 23.56
N GLY A 320 -24.94 -5.72 22.57
CA GLY A 320 -24.69 -6.11 21.18
C GLY A 320 -23.60 -5.31 20.45
N ARG A 321 -23.18 -4.13 20.93
CA ARG A 321 -22.09 -3.36 20.29
C ARG A 321 -20.73 -3.99 20.53
N GLU A 322 -20.49 -4.54 21.72
CA GLU A 322 -19.22 -5.17 22.09
C GLU A 322 -19.17 -6.59 21.56
N ALA A 323 -20.26 -7.36 21.70
CA ALA A 323 -20.41 -8.66 21.03
C ALA A 323 -20.27 -8.58 19.49
N PHE A 324 -20.70 -7.49 18.85
CA PHE A 324 -20.50 -7.24 17.41
C PHE A 324 -19.09 -6.79 17.05
N ILE A 325 -18.26 -6.38 18.01
CA ILE A 325 -16.82 -6.15 17.82
C ILE A 325 -16.06 -7.46 17.98
N GLU A 326 -16.35 -8.22 19.04
CA GLU A 326 -15.82 -9.58 19.27
C GLU A 326 -16.16 -10.54 18.13
N SER A 327 -17.34 -10.44 17.53
CA SER A 327 -17.76 -11.28 16.39
C SER A 327 -16.99 -11.01 15.08
N LYS A 328 -15.98 -10.12 15.07
CA LYS A 328 -15.20 -9.76 13.89
C LYS A 328 -13.72 -10.09 14.06
N ARG A 329 -13.39 -11.38 14.09
CA ARG A 329 -12.00 -11.87 14.15
C ARG A 329 -11.18 -11.37 12.95
N ARG A 330 -10.03 -10.77 13.25
CA ARG A 330 -9.05 -10.20 12.31
C ARG A 330 -7.69 -10.77 12.60
N LEU A 331 -7.10 -11.42 11.60
CA LEU A 331 -5.76 -11.99 11.70
C LEU A 331 -4.78 -11.17 10.85
N GLY A 332 -3.68 -10.75 11.47
CA GLY A 332 -2.46 -10.44 10.76
C GLY A 332 -1.83 -11.75 10.28
N ILE A 333 -1.26 -11.76 9.09
CA ILE A 333 -0.61 -12.95 8.53
C ILE A 333 0.79 -12.57 8.09
N GLN A 334 1.79 -13.14 8.77
CA GLN A 334 3.18 -13.13 8.31
C GLN A 334 3.39 -14.36 7.43
N LEU A 335 3.72 -14.13 6.18
CA LEU A 335 4.06 -15.16 5.21
C LEU A 335 5.54 -15.55 5.33
N THR A 336 5.86 -16.77 4.90
CA THR A 336 7.25 -17.17 4.68
C THR A 336 7.34 -18.30 3.65
N VAL A 337 8.21 -18.11 2.66
CA VAL A 337 8.53 -19.13 1.64
C VAL A 337 9.54 -20.17 2.14
N SER A 338 10.06 -20.02 3.37
CA SER A 338 11.00 -21.00 3.95
C SER A 338 10.30 -22.15 4.67
N ASN A 339 10.93 -23.32 4.59
CA ASN A 339 10.62 -24.54 5.35
C ASN A 339 11.68 -24.86 6.43
N ARG A 340 12.72 -24.04 6.59
CA ARG A 340 13.81 -24.30 7.55
C ARG A 340 13.32 -24.08 8.98
N SER A 341 13.50 -25.06 9.86
CA SER A 341 13.03 -25.02 11.25
C SER A 341 13.63 -23.88 12.07
N ASP A 342 14.91 -23.55 11.86
CA ASP A 342 15.59 -22.46 12.56
C ASP A 342 15.00 -21.09 12.20
N MET A 343 14.89 -20.77 10.91
CA MET A 343 14.29 -19.50 10.46
C MET A 343 12.76 -19.43 10.71
N LEU A 344 12.09 -20.57 10.85
CA LEU A 344 10.69 -20.63 11.28
C LEU A 344 10.54 -20.35 12.78
N GLN A 345 11.46 -20.86 13.62
CA GLN A 345 11.49 -20.53 15.04
C GLN A 345 11.79 -19.04 15.24
N GLU A 346 12.82 -18.50 14.59
CA GLU A 346 13.17 -17.07 14.63
C GLU A 346 11.97 -16.18 14.24
N LYS A 347 11.30 -16.49 13.12
CA LYS A 347 10.07 -15.78 12.73
C LYS A 347 8.92 -15.94 13.72
N THR A 348 8.81 -17.08 14.41
CA THR A 348 7.78 -17.29 15.44
C THR A 348 8.06 -16.42 16.67
N GLU A 349 9.30 -16.39 17.16
CA GLU A 349 9.71 -15.54 18.29
C GLU A 349 9.52 -14.05 18.00
N VAL A 350 9.79 -13.62 16.75
CA VAL A 350 9.53 -12.25 16.27
C VAL A 350 8.03 -11.93 16.21
N VAL A 351 7.20 -12.85 15.72
CA VAL A 351 5.73 -12.69 15.71
C VAL A 351 5.17 -12.65 17.13
N ASP A 352 5.61 -13.55 18.02
CA ASP A 352 5.17 -13.58 19.42
C ASP A 352 5.68 -12.40 20.26
N ALA A 353 6.71 -11.68 19.79
CA ALA A 353 7.07 -10.37 20.32
C ALA A 353 6.10 -9.28 19.82
N ALA A 354 5.75 -9.28 18.52
CA ALA A 354 4.82 -8.32 17.92
C ALA A 354 3.37 -8.46 18.44
N LYS A 355 2.88 -9.67 18.70
CA LYS A 355 1.57 -9.91 19.35
C LYS A 355 1.40 -9.10 20.63
N LYS A 356 2.47 -9.01 21.44
CA LYS A 356 2.48 -8.31 22.74
C LYS A 356 2.43 -6.79 22.63
N THR A 357 2.54 -6.23 21.43
CA THR A 357 2.51 -4.77 21.17
C THR A 357 1.35 -4.33 20.27
N LEU A 358 0.45 -5.25 19.87
CA LEU A 358 -0.76 -4.93 19.08
C LEU A 358 -1.66 -3.88 19.77
N ASP A 359 -1.75 -3.94 21.09
CA ASP A 359 -2.61 -3.05 21.88
C ASP A 359 -1.98 -1.70 22.26
N ASP A 360 -0.69 -1.48 21.95
CA ASP A 360 0.00 -0.22 22.25
C ASP A 360 -0.70 0.97 21.54
N PRO A 361 -1.16 2.00 22.29
CA PRO A 361 -1.73 3.22 21.71
C PRO A 361 -0.83 3.92 20.68
N LYS A 362 0.50 3.79 20.79
CA LYS A 362 1.47 4.27 19.79
C LYS A 362 1.23 3.59 18.44
N ASN A 363 1.07 2.27 18.45
CA ASN A 363 0.96 1.46 17.24
C ASN A 363 -0.40 1.64 16.56
N ARG A 364 -1.47 1.79 17.35
CA ARG A 364 -2.83 2.07 16.87
C ARG A 364 -2.96 3.39 16.06
N ARG A 365 -1.98 4.30 16.11
CA ARG A 365 -2.00 5.60 15.41
C ARG A 365 -2.09 5.51 13.88
N TYR A 366 -1.45 4.50 13.27
CA TYR A 366 -1.40 4.33 11.80
C TYR A 366 -2.16 3.11 11.31
N VAL A 367 -2.57 2.24 12.24
CA VAL A 367 -3.26 0.99 11.99
C VAL A 367 -4.78 1.23 11.95
N LYS A 368 -5.28 1.62 10.77
CA LYS A 368 -6.70 1.97 10.54
C LYS A 368 -7.69 0.87 10.93
N ARG A 369 -7.25 -0.39 10.90
CA ARG A 369 -7.98 -1.57 11.39
C ARG A 369 -6.97 -2.46 12.12
N PRO A 370 -6.88 -2.41 13.46
CA PRO A 370 -6.02 -3.34 14.20
C PRO A 370 -6.49 -4.78 13.96
N VAL A 371 -5.54 -5.70 14.07
CA VAL A 371 -5.76 -7.15 14.09
C VAL A 371 -5.77 -7.63 15.54
N ASP A 372 -6.46 -8.74 15.79
CA ASP A 372 -6.67 -9.26 17.15
C ASP A 372 -5.61 -10.32 17.49
N ASP A 373 -5.02 -10.97 16.48
CA ASP A 373 -3.86 -11.86 16.59
C ASP A 373 -3.04 -11.87 15.28
N ILE A 374 -1.82 -12.42 15.31
CA ILE A 374 -0.94 -12.64 14.15
C ILE A 374 -0.62 -14.13 13.99
N ILE A 375 -0.70 -14.67 12.77
CA ILE A 375 -0.30 -16.05 12.45
C ILE A 375 0.89 -16.10 11.47
N LEU A 376 1.82 -17.04 11.71
CA LEU A 376 2.95 -17.32 10.81
C LEU A 376 2.58 -18.44 9.82
N VAL A 377 2.45 -18.09 8.55
CA VAL A 377 2.02 -18.98 7.48
C VAL A 377 3.19 -19.34 6.57
N SER A 378 3.81 -20.49 6.86
CA SER A 378 4.83 -21.11 5.99
C SER A 378 4.20 -21.78 4.77
N LEU A 379 4.59 -21.31 3.58
CA LEU A 379 4.16 -21.76 2.25
C LEU A 379 5.39 -21.96 1.33
N PRO A 380 6.21 -23.00 1.57
CA PRO A 380 7.44 -23.25 0.84
C PRO A 380 7.15 -23.97 -0.48
N LEU A 381 6.60 -23.24 -1.48
CA LEU A 381 6.25 -23.82 -2.77
C LEU A 381 7.46 -23.91 -3.72
N LYS A 382 8.42 -22.98 -3.62
CA LYS A 382 9.59 -22.82 -4.52
C LYS A 382 9.26 -22.57 -5.99
N THR A 383 7.99 -22.36 -6.30
CA THR A 383 7.43 -22.21 -7.66
C THR A 383 7.02 -20.77 -7.97
N TYR A 384 6.99 -19.86 -6.99
CA TYR A 384 6.51 -18.49 -7.17
C TYR A 384 7.30 -17.71 -8.23
N GLY A 385 8.64 -17.82 -8.21
CA GLY A 385 9.49 -17.23 -9.24
C GLY A 385 9.27 -17.84 -10.63
N ASP A 386 8.97 -19.13 -10.71
CA ASP A 386 8.68 -19.83 -11.97
C ASP A 386 7.32 -19.42 -12.55
N TYR A 387 6.29 -19.29 -11.71
CA TYR A 387 4.99 -18.78 -12.12
C TYR A 387 5.08 -17.33 -12.61
N PHE A 388 5.85 -16.47 -11.93
CA PHE A 388 6.07 -15.10 -12.37
C PHE A 388 6.82 -15.02 -13.71
N ARG A 389 7.86 -15.84 -13.91
CA ARG A 389 8.58 -15.93 -15.19
C ARG A 389 7.69 -16.43 -16.32
N ARG A 390 6.96 -17.54 -16.12
CA ARG A 390 6.00 -18.07 -17.10
C ARG A 390 4.92 -17.06 -17.46
N TRP A 391 4.40 -16.32 -16.48
CA TRP A 391 3.42 -15.25 -16.73
C TRP A 391 3.99 -14.12 -17.61
N ILE A 392 5.24 -13.71 -17.39
CA ILE A 392 5.94 -12.73 -18.27
C ILE A 392 6.18 -13.33 -19.67
N GLU A 393 6.66 -14.57 -19.76
CA GLU A 393 6.97 -15.28 -21.01
C GLU A 393 5.72 -15.47 -21.89
N ASN A 394 4.58 -15.77 -21.26
CA ASN A 394 3.24 -15.82 -21.87
C ASN A 394 2.69 -14.43 -22.25
N GLY A 395 3.51 -13.37 -22.18
CA GLY A 395 3.14 -11.99 -22.53
C GLY A 395 2.18 -11.33 -21.55
N LYS A 396 2.16 -11.77 -20.29
CA LYS A 396 1.31 -11.26 -19.21
C LYS A 396 -0.19 -11.45 -19.51
N PRO A 397 -0.69 -12.69 -19.61
CA PRO A 397 -2.12 -12.97 -19.74
C PRO A 397 -2.87 -12.43 -18.51
N SER A 398 -4.18 -12.22 -18.65
CA SER A 398 -5.01 -11.89 -17.48
C SER A 398 -5.15 -13.11 -16.56
N GLY A 399 -5.34 -12.88 -15.26
CA GLY A 399 -5.27 -13.94 -14.24
C GLY A 399 -4.04 -13.86 -13.34
N GLY A 400 -3.10 -12.95 -13.64
CA GLY A 400 -1.81 -12.86 -12.95
C GLY A 400 -0.97 -14.15 -13.03
N PRO A 401 0.15 -14.23 -12.29
CA PRO A 401 0.90 -15.47 -12.09
C PRO A 401 0.17 -16.48 -11.20
N GLU A 402 -0.79 -16.04 -10.37
CA GLU A 402 -1.60 -16.93 -9.53
C GLU A 402 -2.46 -17.92 -10.34
N ALA A 403 -2.75 -17.60 -11.62
CA ALA A 403 -3.37 -18.53 -12.56
C ALA A 403 -2.53 -19.81 -12.84
N HIS A 404 -1.25 -19.83 -12.45
CA HIS A 404 -0.39 -21.01 -12.56
C HIS A 404 -0.32 -21.87 -11.27
N LEU A 405 -0.99 -21.47 -10.18
CA LEU A 405 -1.11 -22.28 -8.96
C LEU A 405 -1.93 -23.55 -9.23
N THR A 406 -1.41 -24.70 -8.83
CA THR A 406 -2.15 -25.97 -8.90
C THR A 406 -3.31 -26.01 -7.89
N SER A 407 -4.33 -26.84 -8.12
CA SER A 407 -5.45 -27.00 -7.16
C SER A 407 -4.93 -27.34 -5.76
N ALA A 408 -3.95 -28.23 -5.63
CA ALA A 408 -3.37 -28.60 -4.33
C ALA A 408 -2.70 -27.41 -3.59
N GLU A 409 -2.09 -26.48 -4.33
CA GLU A 409 -1.55 -25.24 -3.77
C GLU A 409 -2.68 -24.27 -3.37
N LYS A 410 -3.74 -24.13 -4.18
CA LYS A 410 -4.95 -23.38 -3.82
C LYS A 410 -5.60 -23.94 -2.54
N THR A 411 -5.80 -25.26 -2.44
CA THR A 411 -6.33 -25.96 -1.25
C THR A 411 -5.48 -25.64 -0.01
N ARG A 412 -4.15 -25.71 -0.15
CA ARG A 412 -3.19 -25.42 0.93
C ARG A 412 -3.21 -23.96 1.36
N LEU A 413 -3.36 -23.02 0.43
CA LEU A 413 -3.52 -21.60 0.70
C LEU A 413 -4.81 -21.34 1.48
N ILE A 414 -5.97 -21.77 0.94
CA ILE A 414 -7.28 -21.60 1.55
C ILE A 414 -7.29 -22.16 2.99
N LYS A 415 -6.84 -23.42 3.17
CA LYS A 415 -6.78 -24.07 4.49
C LYS A 415 -5.94 -23.28 5.50
N LYS A 416 -4.75 -22.80 5.11
CA LYS A 416 -3.83 -22.09 6.02
C LYS A 416 -4.19 -20.64 6.34
N ILE A 417 -4.96 -19.96 5.48
CA ILE A 417 -5.19 -18.51 5.58
C ILE A 417 -6.63 -18.16 5.95
N ILE A 418 -7.62 -18.98 5.54
CA ILE A 418 -9.04 -18.77 5.90
C ILE A 418 -9.76 -20.00 6.46
N GLY A 419 -9.23 -21.22 6.33
CA GLY A 419 -9.88 -22.46 6.81
C GLY A 419 -10.34 -22.39 8.26
N ASP A 420 -9.39 -22.25 9.19
CA ASP A 420 -9.63 -22.13 10.64
C ASP A 420 -10.29 -20.81 11.07
N LEU A 421 -10.40 -19.84 10.15
CA LEU A 421 -11.02 -18.53 10.40
C LEU A 421 -12.50 -18.50 9.97
N LEU A 422 -12.88 -19.35 9.02
CA LEU A 422 -14.24 -19.55 8.51
C LEU A 422 -14.89 -20.87 8.95
N ASN A 423 -14.14 -21.76 9.61
CA ASN A 423 -14.53 -23.13 9.99
C ASN A 423 -14.91 -24.01 8.79
N LEU A 424 -14.14 -23.93 7.70
CA LEU A 424 -14.38 -24.72 6.49
C LEU A 424 -13.91 -26.17 6.66
N SER A 425 -14.73 -27.14 6.24
CA SER A 425 -14.33 -28.55 6.15
C SER A 425 -13.36 -28.80 4.99
N ASP A 426 -12.64 -29.92 5.02
CA ASP A 426 -11.71 -30.26 3.93
C ASP A 426 -12.43 -30.51 2.59
N GLU A 427 -13.68 -30.99 2.62
CA GLU A 427 -14.53 -31.12 1.42
C GLU A 427 -14.93 -29.75 0.85
N GLN A 428 -15.27 -28.78 1.71
CA GLN A 428 -15.57 -27.41 1.30
C GLN A 428 -14.33 -26.74 0.69
N ILE A 429 -13.17 -26.87 1.35
CA ILE A 429 -11.89 -26.32 0.86
C ILE A 429 -11.50 -26.98 -0.47
N ALA A 430 -11.71 -28.29 -0.61
CA ALA A 430 -11.45 -29.00 -1.86
C ALA A 430 -12.35 -28.49 -3.00
N SER A 431 -13.66 -28.34 -2.77
CA SER A 431 -14.60 -27.78 -3.76
C SER A 431 -14.15 -26.38 -4.21
N LEU A 432 -13.99 -25.45 -3.26
CA LEU A 432 -13.58 -24.07 -3.50
C LEU A 432 -12.21 -23.94 -4.18
N SER A 433 -11.34 -24.94 -4.09
CA SER A 433 -10.01 -24.93 -4.70
C SER A 433 -9.97 -25.35 -6.18
N ASN A 434 -11.06 -25.92 -6.72
CA ASN A 434 -11.14 -26.37 -8.11
C ASN A 434 -11.81 -25.36 -9.06
N GLU A 435 -12.27 -24.24 -8.52
CA GLU A 435 -12.87 -23.10 -9.25
C GLU A 435 -11.86 -21.97 -9.55
#